data_AF-A8H4Z7-F1
#
_entry.id   AF-A8H4Z7-F1
#
_cell.length_a   1.000
_cell.length_b   1.000
_cell.length_c   1.000
_cell.angle_alpha   90.00
_cell.angle_beta   90.00
_cell.angle_gamma   90.00
#
_symmetry.space_group_name_H-M   'P 1'
#
loop_
_entity.id
_entity.type
_entity.pdbx_description
1 polymer ?
#
loop_
_entity_poly.entity_id
_entity_poly.type
_entity_poly.pdbx_seq_one_letter_code
_entity_poly.pdbx_strand_id
1 'polypeptide(L)'
;MTPNELRAAVLAVKRWSRSDQRAPNKPLMMAYALSKYLQGHGQYFDYETEVDEEVTELLKRFGPARSIYHAEYPFWRLINDNIWTLNNAENCIARKSNTDPSKRELIKHQVSGGFNAAAYKLIKQDSNLTLELLETILQDSFPQSIVDDITRHLGLEFSFKQVQKRDPRFRKEVLRAYNYQCAVCGFDLRMDDISVGLEAAHIKWKQFHGPCDVNNGLTLCALHHKAFDKGAFTITQDYTIKLSESLNGGEQAQRLFFDFESRHIKLPKKDIWLPNIEYLIWHQKEVLK
;
A
#
# COMPACT_ATOMS: atom_id res chain seq x y z
N MET A 1 -26.25 -9.00 10.33
CA MET A 1 -24.96 -8.29 10.42
C MET A 1 -25.20 -6.92 11.04
N THR A 2 -24.51 -6.58 12.12
CA THR A 2 -24.45 -5.25 12.74
C THR A 2 -23.24 -4.46 12.22
N PRO A 3 -23.17 -3.13 12.40
CA PRO A 3 -21.98 -2.35 12.05
C PRO A 3 -20.68 -2.87 12.72
N ASN A 4 -20.75 -3.32 13.97
CA ASN A 4 -19.59 -3.85 14.69
C ASN A 4 -19.15 -5.22 14.16
N GLU A 5 -20.10 -6.08 13.79
CA GLU A 5 -19.81 -7.34 13.11
C GLU A 5 -19.14 -7.10 11.75
N LEU A 6 -19.59 -6.10 10.99
CA LEU A 6 -18.97 -5.73 9.71
C LEU A 6 -17.54 -5.23 9.90
N ARG A 7 -17.30 -4.33 10.87
CA ARG A 7 -15.94 -3.85 11.22
C ARG A 7 -15.02 -5.02 11.57
N ALA A 8 -15.46 -5.90 12.46
CA ALA A 8 -14.70 -7.07 12.88
C ALA A 8 -14.40 -8.01 11.69
N ALA A 9 -15.39 -8.23 10.82
CA ALA A 9 -15.23 -9.10 9.66
C ALA A 9 -14.24 -8.51 8.63
N VAL A 10 -14.28 -7.21 8.37
CA VAL A 10 -13.32 -6.50 7.50
C VAL A 10 -11.90 -6.59 8.05
N LEU A 11 -11.71 -6.38 9.35
CA LEU A 11 -10.40 -6.51 10.00
C LEU A 11 -9.90 -7.96 10.02
N ALA A 12 -10.81 -8.93 10.11
CA ALA A 12 -10.49 -10.35 10.14
C ALA A 12 -10.21 -10.97 8.75
N VAL A 13 -10.39 -10.21 7.65
CA VAL A 13 -10.11 -10.68 6.29
C VAL A 13 -8.70 -11.23 6.23
N LYS A 14 -8.59 -12.52 5.89
CA LYS A 14 -7.31 -13.21 5.89
C LYS A 14 -6.43 -12.63 4.79
N ARG A 15 -5.38 -11.92 5.20
CA ARG A 15 -4.29 -11.48 4.34
C ARG A 15 -3.34 -12.66 4.16
N TRP A 16 -2.97 -12.96 2.93
CA TRP A 16 -1.97 -14.00 2.68
C TRP A 16 -0.64 -13.54 3.26
N SER A 17 -0.07 -14.28 4.22
CA SER A 17 1.22 -13.97 4.82
C SER A 17 2.17 -15.14 4.59
N ARG A 18 3.11 -15.00 3.67
CA ARG A 18 4.28 -15.89 3.58
C ARG A 18 5.53 -15.07 3.86
N SER A 19 6.12 -15.24 5.04
CA SER A 19 7.44 -14.67 5.39
C SER A 19 7.54 -13.17 5.09
N ASP A 20 6.70 -12.35 5.73
CA ASP A 20 6.69 -10.88 5.64
C ASP A 20 6.37 -10.26 4.26
N GLN A 21 5.87 -11.05 3.30
CA GLN A 21 5.44 -10.52 2.01
C GLN A 21 4.19 -9.64 2.13
N ARG A 22 4.16 -8.56 1.35
CA ARG A 22 2.98 -7.71 1.23
C ARG A 22 1.89 -8.42 0.42
N ALA A 23 0.68 -8.46 0.96
CA ALA A 23 -0.50 -9.01 0.29
C ALA A 23 -1.63 -7.96 0.19
N PRO A 24 -1.46 -6.95 -0.69
CA PRO A 24 -2.40 -5.84 -0.82
C PRO A 24 -3.68 -6.22 -1.58
N ASN A 25 -3.76 -7.45 -2.10
CA ASN A 25 -4.77 -7.82 -3.10
C ASN A 25 -6.22 -7.68 -2.60
N LYS A 26 -6.55 -8.33 -1.48
CA LYS A 26 -7.89 -8.23 -0.88
C LYS A 26 -8.18 -6.81 -0.36
N PRO A 27 -7.25 -6.13 0.34
CA PRO A 27 -7.42 -4.72 0.69
C PRO A 27 -7.76 -3.82 -0.50
N LEU A 28 -7.06 -3.94 -1.62
CA LEU A 28 -7.30 -3.12 -2.81
C LEU A 28 -8.65 -3.44 -3.47
N MET A 29 -9.05 -4.72 -3.53
CA MET A 29 -10.37 -5.12 -4.03
C MET A 29 -11.50 -4.56 -3.16
N MET A 30 -11.38 -4.64 -1.83
CA MET A 30 -12.37 -4.06 -0.93
C MET A 30 -12.38 -2.53 -1.01
N ALA A 31 -11.21 -1.89 -1.10
CA ALA A 31 -11.12 -0.45 -1.24
C ALA A 31 -11.79 0.05 -2.53
N TYR A 32 -11.58 -0.68 -3.65
CA TYR A 32 -12.27 -0.43 -4.91
C TYR A 32 -13.79 -0.55 -4.78
N ALA A 33 -14.29 -1.63 -4.18
CA ALA A 33 -15.73 -1.82 -4.00
C ALA A 33 -16.35 -0.74 -3.11
N LEU A 34 -15.72 -0.41 -1.98
CA LEU A 34 -16.20 0.63 -1.06
C LEU A 34 -16.20 2.01 -1.71
N SER A 35 -15.18 2.36 -2.52
CA SER A 35 -15.16 3.65 -3.22
C SER A 35 -16.29 3.76 -4.25
N LYS A 36 -16.58 2.68 -4.99
CA LYS A 36 -17.69 2.63 -5.94
C LYS A 36 -19.04 2.70 -5.23
N TYR A 37 -19.21 2.07 -4.07
CA TYR A 37 -20.44 2.21 -3.28
C TYR A 37 -20.64 3.65 -2.78
N LEU A 38 -19.58 4.36 -2.38
CA LEU A 38 -19.65 5.79 -2.06
C LEU A 38 -20.09 6.64 -3.26
N GLN A 39 -19.81 6.17 -4.48
CA GLN A 39 -20.21 6.79 -5.75
C GLN A 39 -21.59 6.30 -6.24
N GLY A 40 -22.34 5.56 -5.41
CA GLY A 40 -23.72 5.13 -5.72
C GLY A 40 -23.83 3.81 -6.48
N HIS A 41 -22.75 3.04 -6.59
CA HIS A 41 -22.75 1.77 -7.32
C HIS A 41 -23.71 0.71 -6.71
N GLY A 42 -24.22 -0.18 -7.58
CA GLY A 42 -24.98 -1.35 -7.20
C GLY A 42 -24.17 -2.36 -6.38
N GLN A 43 -24.82 -3.39 -5.83
CA GLN A 43 -24.14 -4.36 -4.96
C GLN A 43 -23.05 -5.16 -5.67
N TYR A 44 -23.35 -5.63 -6.89
CA TYR A 44 -22.50 -6.58 -7.61
C TYR A 44 -21.74 -5.89 -8.72
N PHE A 45 -20.46 -6.23 -8.83
CA PHE A 45 -19.54 -5.83 -9.88
C PHE A 45 -19.35 -7.00 -10.83
N ASP A 46 -19.49 -6.79 -12.13
CA ASP A 46 -19.09 -7.75 -13.15
C ASP A 46 -17.57 -7.88 -13.21
N TYR A 47 -17.06 -9.11 -13.24
CA TYR A 47 -15.62 -9.33 -13.19
C TYR A 47 -14.90 -8.77 -14.42
N GLU A 48 -15.43 -9.03 -15.63
CA GLU A 48 -14.76 -8.68 -16.89
C GLU A 48 -14.74 -7.18 -17.10
N THR A 49 -15.91 -6.55 -16.96
CA THR A 49 -16.13 -5.17 -17.38
C THR A 49 -15.81 -4.14 -16.30
N GLU A 50 -15.79 -4.54 -15.02
CA GLU A 50 -15.63 -3.58 -13.91
C GLU A 50 -14.45 -3.89 -12.99
N VAL A 51 -14.03 -5.14 -12.86
CA VAL A 51 -13.01 -5.52 -11.86
C VAL A 51 -11.65 -5.76 -12.49
N ASP A 52 -11.60 -6.47 -13.61
CA ASP A 52 -10.38 -7.01 -14.17
C ASP A 52 -9.33 -5.92 -14.44
N GLU A 53 -9.67 -4.88 -15.20
CA GLU A 53 -8.74 -3.78 -15.52
C GLU A 53 -8.43 -2.91 -14.30
N GLU A 54 -9.46 -2.40 -13.63
CA GLU A 54 -9.36 -1.46 -12.51
C GLU A 54 -8.54 -2.03 -11.34
N VAL A 55 -8.83 -3.26 -10.93
CA VAL A 55 -8.11 -3.89 -9.81
C VAL A 55 -6.73 -4.36 -10.25
N THR A 56 -6.53 -4.77 -11.50
CA THR A 56 -5.19 -5.04 -12.04
C THR A 56 -4.31 -3.80 -11.97
N GLU A 57 -4.83 -2.64 -12.34
CA GLU A 57 -4.08 -1.38 -12.30
C GLU A 57 -3.77 -0.95 -10.86
N LEU A 58 -4.71 -1.12 -9.93
CA LEU A 58 -4.47 -0.93 -8.48
C LEU A 58 -3.34 -1.83 -7.98
N LEU A 59 -3.38 -3.12 -8.32
CA LEU A 59 -2.36 -4.09 -7.93
C LEU A 59 -0.97 -3.72 -8.49
N LYS A 60 -0.92 -3.32 -9.76
CA LYS A 60 0.31 -2.90 -10.43
C LYS A 60 0.90 -1.63 -9.81
N ARG A 61 0.07 -0.62 -9.54
CA ARG A 61 0.50 0.65 -8.96
C ARG A 61 0.91 0.52 -7.51
N PHE A 62 0.12 -0.17 -6.69
CA PHE A 62 0.26 -0.10 -5.24
C PHE A 62 0.74 -1.39 -4.57
N GLY A 63 0.76 -2.52 -5.28
CA GLY A 63 1.33 -3.77 -4.78
C GLY A 63 2.80 -4.01 -5.12
N PRO A 64 3.42 -5.10 -4.62
CA PRO A 64 4.79 -5.46 -5.00
C PRO A 64 4.92 -5.69 -6.51
N ALA A 65 6.12 -5.48 -7.06
CA ALA A 65 6.42 -5.80 -8.45
C ALA A 65 6.21 -7.30 -8.72
N ARG A 66 5.42 -7.62 -9.75
CA ARG A 66 5.14 -8.99 -10.19
C ARG A 66 5.20 -9.06 -11.72
N SER A 67 5.56 -10.23 -12.24
CA SER A 67 5.48 -10.51 -13.68
C SER A 67 4.04 -10.58 -14.18
N ILE A 68 3.12 -11.03 -13.32
CA ILE A 68 1.68 -11.15 -13.61
C ILE A 68 0.89 -10.68 -12.39
N TYR A 69 -0.14 -9.88 -12.64
CA TYR A 69 -1.10 -9.42 -11.64
C TYR A 69 -2.42 -10.18 -11.84
N HIS A 70 -2.98 -10.65 -10.73
CA HIS A 70 -4.14 -11.53 -10.72
C HIS A 70 -5.30 -10.88 -9.97
N ALA A 71 -6.12 -10.09 -10.67
CA ALA A 71 -7.34 -9.49 -10.11
C ALA A 71 -8.41 -10.56 -9.78
N GLU A 72 -8.38 -11.72 -10.45
CA GLU A 72 -9.31 -12.82 -10.21
C GLU A 72 -9.18 -13.38 -8.80
N TYR A 73 -7.98 -13.38 -8.22
CA TYR A 73 -7.75 -14.00 -6.92
C TYR A 73 -8.37 -13.22 -5.74
N PRO A 74 -8.14 -11.91 -5.55
CA PRO A 74 -8.82 -11.20 -4.48
C PRO A 74 -10.34 -11.15 -4.69
N PHE A 75 -10.81 -11.02 -5.94
CA PHE A 75 -12.24 -11.03 -6.25
C PHE A 75 -12.91 -12.37 -5.86
N TRP A 76 -12.29 -13.50 -6.22
CA TRP A 76 -12.79 -14.83 -5.89
C TRP A 76 -12.65 -15.17 -4.41
N ARG A 77 -11.44 -14.99 -3.84
CA ARG A 77 -11.09 -15.53 -2.52
C ARG A 77 -11.72 -14.78 -1.35
N LEU A 78 -12.28 -13.58 -1.58
CA LEU A 78 -13.03 -12.85 -0.55
C LEU A 78 -14.29 -13.61 -0.08
N ILE A 79 -14.82 -14.55 -0.88
CA ILE A 79 -15.94 -15.42 -0.45
C ILE A 79 -15.59 -16.23 0.82
N ASN A 80 -14.31 -16.55 1.01
CA ASN A 80 -13.83 -17.31 2.16
C ASN A 80 -13.78 -16.49 3.46
N ASP A 81 -14.01 -15.18 3.39
CA ASP A 81 -14.00 -14.27 4.55
C ASP A 81 -15.43 -13.92 5.03
N ASN A 82 -16.47 -14.58 4.49
CA ASN A 82 -17.89 -14.43 4.86
C ASN A 82 -18.48 -13.01 4.73
N ILE A 83 -17.77 -12.08 4.09
CA ILE A 83 -18.24 -10.71 3.81
C ILE A 83 -18.59 -10.48 2.34
N TRP A 84 -18.29 -11.45 1.48
CA TRP A 84 -18.38 -11.36 0.03
C TRP A 84 -19.27 -12.45 -0.53
N THR A 85 -19.92 -12.19 -1.65
CA THR A 85 -20.68 -13.20 -2.39
C THR A 85 -20.41 -13.06 -3.88
N LEU A 86 -20.54 -14.18 -4.59
CA LEU A 86 -20.37 -14.25 -6.04
C LEU A 86 -21.65 -14.85 -6.65
N ASN A 87 -22.06 -14.32 -7.79
CA ASN A 87 -23.10 -14.90 -8.63
C ASN A 87 -22.44 -15.68 -9.77
N ASN A 88 -23.08 -16.75 -10.23
CA ASN A 88 -22.60 -17.64 -11.30
C ASN A 88 -21.30 -18.38 -10.99
N ALA A 89 -20.80 -18.31 -9.75
CA ALA A 89 -19.54 -18.93 -9.33
C ALA A 89 -19.61 -20.47 -9.35
N GLU A 90 -20.78 -21.04 -9.11
CA GLU A 90 -21.06 -22.47 -9.18
C GLU A 90 -20.81 -23.08 -10.57
N ASN A 91 -20.77 -22.25 -11.62
CA ASN A 91 -20.50 -22.70 -12.99
C ASN A 91 -18.99 -22.75 -13.31
N CYS A 92 -18.13 -22.17 -12.47
CA CYS A 92 -16.70 -22.10 -12.71
C CYS A 92 -15.99 -23.39 -12.30
N ILE A 93 -15.04 -23.82 -13.14
CA ILE A 93 -14.17 -24.96 -12.83
C ILE A 93 -12.86 -24.47 -12.20
N ALA A 94 -12.51 -25.01 -11.03
CA ALA A 94 -11.25 -24.72 -10.37
C ALA A 94 -10.03 -25.24 -11.17
N ARG A 95 -8.88 -24.58 -11.03
CA ARG A 95 -7.63 -25.04 -11.62
C ARG A 95 -7.22 -26.40 -11.01
N LYS A 96 -6.39 -27.16 -11.72
CA LYS A 96 -5.83 -28.41 -11.13
C LYS A 96 -4.92 -28.17 -9.94
N SER A 97 -4.28 -27.00 -9.88
CA SER A 97 -3.24 -26.68 -8.89
C SER A 97 -3.76 -26.01 -7.61
N ASN A 98 -4.99 -25.49 -7.62
CA ASN A 98 -5.61 -24.85 -6.45
C ASN A 98 -7.15 -24.81 -6.60
N THR A 99 -7.85 -24.37 -5.56
CA THR A 99 -9.31 -24.24 -5.57
C THR A 99 -9.82 -22.96 -6.25
N ASP A 100 -8.94 -22.21 -6.93
CA ASP A 100 -9.31 -20.97 -7.60
C ASP A 100 -9.57 -21.24 -9.09
N PRO A 101 -10.63 -20.66 -9.68
CA PRO A 101 -10.85 -20.67 -11.11
C PRO A 101 -9.83 -19.79 -11.85
N SER A 102 -9.81 -19.91 -13.18
CA SER A 102 -9.03 -19.01 -14.02
C SER A 102 -9.80 -17.71 -14.32
N LYS A 103 -9.08 -16.64 -14.64
CA LYS A 103 -9.68 -15.41 -15.20
C LYS A 103 -10.65 -15.71 -16.36
N ARG A 104 -10.28 -16.64 -17.25
CA ARG A 104 -11.11 -17.04 -18.39
C ARG A 104 -12.43 -17.70 -17.95
N GLU A 105 -12.44 -18.44 -16.85
CA GLU A 105 -13.67 -19.05 -16.32
C GLU A 105 -14.61 -17.98 -15.77
N LEU A 106 -14.08 -17.00 -15.02
CA LEU A 106 -14.87 -15.88 -14.50
C LEU A 106 -15.55 -15.10 -15.64
N ILE A 107 -14.79 -14.80 -16.70
CA ILE A 107 -15.30 -14.13 -17.90
C ILE A 107 -16.37 -14.97 -18.60
N LYS A 108 -16.06 -16.24 -18.89
CA LYS A 108 -16.95 -17.16 -19.60
C LYS A 108 -18.31 -17.32 -18.90
N HIS A 109 -18.31 -17.32 -17.57
CA HIS A 109 -19.51 -17.49 -16.76
C HIS A 109 -20.11 -16.18 -16.25
N GLN A 110 -19.61 -15.03 -16.70
CA GLN A 110 -20.09 -13.69 -16.32
C GLN A 110 -20.24 -13.57 -14.80
N VAL A 111 -19.16 -13.95 -14.09
CA VAL A 111 -19.16 -13.94 -12.64
C VAL A 111 -19.23 -12.49 -12.17
N SER A 112 -20.23 -12.20 -11.36
CA SER A 112 -20.35 -10.92 -10.66
C SER A 112 -20.22 -11.13 -9.15
N GLY A 113 -19.84 -10.10 -8.42
CA GLY A 113 -19.53 -10.24 -7.00
C GLY A 113 -19.47 -8.93 -6.26
N GLY A 114 -19.58 -9.00 -4.93
CA GLY A 114 -19.60 -7.82 -4.08
C GLY A 114 -19.71 -8.18 -2.62
N PHE A 115 -19.78 -7.16 -1.76
CA PHE A 115 -20.15 -7.39 -0.36
C PHE A 115 -21.50 -8.10 -0.29
N ASN A 116 -21.65 -9.04 0.65
CA ASN A 116 -22.89 -9.78 0.81
C ASN A 116 -24.06 -8.84 1.15
N ALA A 117 -25.31 -9.30 0.99
CA ALA A 117 -26.48 -8.43 1.10
C ALA A 117 -26.59 -7.71 2.47
N ALA A 118 -26.19 -8.38 3.55
CA ALA A 118 -26.21 -7.80 4.88
C ALA A 118 -25.16 -6.68 5.05
N ALA A 119 -23.94 -6.90 4.56
CA ALA A 119 -22.87 -5.91 4.56
C ALA A 119 -23.18 -4.72 3.63
N TYR A 120 -23.60 -4.99 2.39
CA TYR A 120 -23.94 -3.96 1.41
C TYR A 120 -25.07 -3.05 1.90
N LYS A 121 -26.09 -3.60 2.56
CA LYS A 121 -27.17 -2.79 3.16
C LYS A 121 -26.63 -1.76 4.17
N LEU A 122 -25.72 -2.17 5.05
CA LEU A 122 -25.11 -1.25 6.03
C LEU A 122 -24.25 -0.19 5.35
N ILE A 123 -23.40 -0.60 4.41
CA ILE A 123 -22.50 0.28 3.65
C ILE A 123 -23.32 1.34 2.89
N LYS A 124 -24.37 0.93 2.19
CA LYS A 124 -25.21 1.83 1.40
C LYS A 124 -25.98 2.84 2.26
N GLN A 125 -26.33 2.48 3.49
CA GLN A 125 -27.13 3.32 4.39
C GLN A 125 -26.30 4.32 5.19
N ASP A 126 -25.01 4.03 5.40
CA ASP A 126 -24.13 4.84 6.24
C ASP A 126 -22.79 5.13 5.53
N SER A 127 -22.70 6.31 4.92
CA SER A 127 -21.48 6.76 4.27
C SER A 127 -20.33 6.98 5.26
N ASN A 128 -20.60 7.33 6.52
CA ASN A 128 -19.54 7.52 7.52
C ASN A 128 -18.91 6.17 7.89
N LEU A 129 -19.74 5.14 8.11
CA LEU A 129 -19.25 3.77 8.30
C LEU A 129 -18.43 3.31 7.09
N THR A 130 -18.89 3.60 5.88
CA THR A 130 -18.20 3.19 4.64
C THR A 130 -16.83 3.86 4.51
N LEU A 131 -16.76 5.17 4.81
CA LEU A 131 -15.51 5.92 4.84
C LEU A 131 -14.55 5.39 5.93
N GLU A 132 -15.07 5.09 7.11
CA GLU A 132 -14.30 4.50 8.22
C GLU A 132 -13.69 3.14 7.83
N LEU A 133 -14.49 2.25 7.20
CA LEU A 133 -14.01 0.95 6.72
C LEU A 133 -12.92 1.11 5.66
N LEU A 134 -13.14 2.01 4.69
CA LEU A 134 -12.15 2.30 3.65
C LEU A 134 -10.85 2.84 4.24
N GLU A 135 -10.93 3.80 5.18
CA GLU A 135 -9.78 4.35 5.90
C GLU A 135 -9.00 3.24 6.60
N THR A 136 -9.70 2.41 7.36
CA THR A 136 -9.13 1.33 8.16
C THR A 136 -8.40 0.32 7.27
N ILE A 137 -9.03 -0.15 6.19
CA ILE A 137 -8.43 -1.10 5.25
C ILE A 137 -7.12 -0.54 4.65
N LEU A 138 -7.14 0.73 4.24
CA LEU A 138 -6.00 1.36 3.60
C LEU A 138 -4.87 1.65 4.59
N GLN A 139 -5.16 2.22 5.76
CA GLN A 139 -4.15 2.55 6.78
C GLN A 139 -3.49 1.31 7.40
N ASP A 140 -4.21 0.20 7.46
CA ASP A 140 -3.66 -1.08 7.91
C ASP A 140 -2.78 -1.78 6.87
N SER A 141 -2.85 -1.36 5.60
CA SER A 141 -2.20 -2.05 4.49
C SER A 141 -1.11 -1.22 3.81
N PHE A 142 -1.15 0.10 3.97
CA PHE A 142 -0.27 1.03 3.27
C PHE A 142 0.18 2.18 4.19
N PRO A 143 1.39 2.74 3.96
CA PRO A 143 1.82 3.98 4.56
C PRO A 143 0.91 5.14 4.13
N GLN A 144 0.78 6.15 4.98
CA GLN A 144 -0.09 7.29 4.71
C GLN A 144 0.20 7.98 3.38
N SER A 145 1.49 8.10 3.01
CA SER A 145 1.91 8.68 1.74
C SER A 145 1.30 7.94 0.55
N ILE A 146 1.03 6.64 0.66
CA ILE A 146 0.44 5.82 -0.41
C ILE A 146 -1.09 5.83 -0.35
N VAL A 147 -1.68 5.90 0.85
CA VAL A 147 -3.14 6.02 1.04
C VAL A 147 -3.72 7.20 0.26
N ASP A 148 -3.06 8.36 0.30
CA ASP A 148 -3.49 9.57 -0.42
C ASP A 148 -3.48 9.40 -1.95
N ASP A 149 -2.63 8.51 -2.48
CA ASP A 149 -2.59 8.24 -3.91
C ASP A 149 -3.61 7.19 -4.34
N ILE A 150 -3.87 6.20 -3.48
CA ILE A 150 -4.91 5.20 -3.71
C ILE A 150 -6.27 5.90 -3.72
N THR A 151 -6.58 6.72 -2.72
CA THR A 151 -7.85 7.47 -2.65
C THR A 151 -8.08 8.35 -3.87
N ARG A 152 -7.05 9.08 -4.31
CA ARG A 152 -7.11 9.88 -5.55
C ARG A 152 -7.35 9.01 -6.79
N HIS A 153 -6.67 7.87 -6.89
CA HIS A 153 -6.86 6.93 -8.00
C HIS A 153 -8.27 6.34 -8.02
N LEU A 154 -8.87 6.13 -6.86
CA LEU A 154 -10.26 5.67 -6.71
C LEU A 154 -11.31 6.77 -6.97
N GLY A 155 -10.88 7.99 -7.35
CA GLY A 155 -11.78 9.11 -7.64
C GLY A 155 -12.41 9.73 -6.40
N LEU A 156 -11.74 9.65 -5.25
CA LEU A 156 -12.22 10.24 -4.00
C LEU A 156 -11.51 11.57 -3.75
N GLU A 157 -12.30 12.65 -3.62
CA GLU A 157 -11.80 14.03 -3.46
C GLU A 157 -11.67 14.44 -1.98
N PHE A 158 -11.21 13.53 -1.12
CA PHE A 158 -10.93 13.84 0.28
C PHE A 158 -9.64 13.15 0.74
N SER A 159 -9.04 13.68 1.80
CA SER A 159 -7.97 13.01 2.54
C SER A 159 -8.53 12.57 3.88
N PHE A 160 -8.18 11.35 4.30
CA PHE A 160 -8.48 10.89 5.64
C PHE A 160 -7.76 11.78 6.65
N LYS A 161 -8.45 12.24 7.70
CA LYS A 161 -7.83 13.04 8.75
C LYS A 161 -6.70 12.21 9.36
N GLN A 162 -5.53 12.82 9.54
CA GLN A 162 -4.39 12.18 10.22
C GLN A 162 -4.76 11.88 11.68
N VAL A 163 -5.44 10.76 11.94
CA VAL A 163 -5.70 10.29 13.31
C VAL A 163 -4.58 9.34 13.75
N GLN A 164 -3.78 8.80 12.82
CA GLN A 164 -2.53 8.12 13.18
C GLN A 164 -1.51 9.14 13.68
N LYS A 165 -1.43 9.27 15.01
CA LYS A 165 -0.28 9.82 15.72
C LYS A 165 0.96 9.01 15.31
N ARG A 166 1.72 9.51 14.33
CA ARG A 166 3.11 9.08 14.14
C ARG A 166 3.81 9.25 15.48
N ASP A 167 4.59 8.25 15.93
CA ASP A 167 5.29 8.36 17.20
C ASP A 167 6.24 9.57 17.12
N PRO A 168 5.99 10.66 17.87
CA PRO A 168 6.82 11.85 17.78
C PRO A 168 8.27 11.56 18.18
N ARG A 169 8.51 10.54 19.00
CA ARG A 169 9.84 10.10 19.42
C ARG A 169 10.60 9.50 18.25
N PHE A 170 9.98 8.58 17.49
CA PHE A 170 10.60 7.98 16.31
C PHE A 170 11.10 9.04 15.34
N ARG A 171 10.23 10.00 14.99
CA ARG A 171 10.61 11.10 14.09
C ARG A 171 11.81 11.88 14.65
N LYS A 172 11.74 12.27 15.92
CA LYS A 172 12.79 13.05 16.57
C LYS A 172 14.13 12.31 16.61
N GLU A 173 14.11 11.02 16.94
CA GLU A 173 15.31 10.18 17.05
C GLU A 173 15.96 9.94 15.69
N VAL A 174 15.17 9.60 14.67
CA VAL A 174 15.65 9.40 13.30
C VAL A 174 16.25 10.69 12.74
N LEU A 175 15.54 11.82 12.83
CA LEU A 175 16.08 13.12 12.38
C LEU A 175 17.39 13.47 13.08
N ARG A 176 17.47 13.24 14.40
CA ARG A 176 18.70 13.48 15.17
C ARG A 176 19.85 12.57 14.72
N ALA A 177 19.59 11.29 14.45
CA ALA A 177 20.62 10.34 14.03
C ALA A 177 21.29 10.74 12.69
N TYR A 178 20.53 11.37 11.80
CA TYR A 178 20.98 11.86 10.49
C TYR A 178 21.36 13.37 10.50
N ASN A 179 21.53 13.98 11.68
CA ASN A 179 21.83 15.40 11.85
C ASN A 179 20.85 16.35 11.12
N TYR A 180 19.57 15.98 11.05
CA TYR A 180 18.52 16.75 10.36
C TYR A 180 18.85 17.00 8.89
N GLN A 181 19.41 16.02 8.19
CA GLN A 181 19.66 16.06 6.76
C GLN A 181 19.03 14.86 6.06
N CYS A 182 18.52 15.07 4.84
CA CYS A 182 18.10 13.98 3.97
C CYS A 182 19.28 13.03 3.70
N ALA A 183 19.07 11.73 3.93
CA ALA A 183 20.06 10.68 3.73
C ALA A 183 20.50 10.55 2.27
N VAL A 184 19.66 10.97 1.31
CA VAL A 184 19.94 10.90 -0.13
C VAL A 184 20.64 12.18 -0.60
N CYS A 185 19.95 13.32 -0.59
CA CYS A 185 20.46 14.56 -1.19
C CYS A 185 21.09 15.55 -0.22
N GLY A 186 21.02 15.29 1.09
CA GLY A 186 21.55 16.19 2.11
C GLY A 186 20.71 17.43 2.40
N PHE A 187 19.52 17.58 1.79
CA PHE A 187 18.58 18.67 2.07
C PHE A 187 18.32 18.83 3.57
N ASP A 188 18.38 20.06 4.07
CA ASP A 188 18.32 20.41 5.49
C ASP A 188 17.68 21.77 5.76
N LEU A 189 16.71 22.17 4.92
CA LEU A 189 16.02 23.46 5.05
C LEU A 189 15.40 23.65 6.43
N ARG A 190 15.65 24.83 7.02
CA ARG A 190 15.08 25.25 8.30
C ARG A 190 14.42 26.61 8.16
N MET A 191 13.32 26.78 8.88
CA MET A 191 12.67 28.06 9.13
C MET A 191 12.69 28.25 10.64
N ASP A 192 13.48 29.21 11.10
CA ASP A 192 13.88 29.32 12.50
C ASP A 192 14.43 27.98 13.04
N ASP A 193 13.89 27.51 14.16
CA ASP A 193 14.34 26.26 14.79
C ASP A 193 13.70 25.01 14.17
N ILE A 194 12.78 25.17 13.21
CA ILE A 194 11.94 24.08 12.68
C ILE A 194 12.49 23.58 11.35
N SER A 195 12.79 22.27 11.27
CA SER A 195 13.11 21.62 9.99
C SER A 195 11.88 21.57 9.09
N VAL A 196 12.04 22.04 7.85
CA VAL A 196 10.97 22.09 6.84
C VAL A 196 11.19 20.98 5.84
N GLY A 197 10.14 20.19 5.54
CA GLY A 197 10.17 19.19 4.47
C GLY A 197 11.04 17.95 4.72
N LEU A 198 11.51 17.73 5.96
CA LEU A 198 12.15 16.48 6.37
C LEU A 198 11.15 15.55 7.04
N GLU A 199 11.29 14.25 6.78
CA GLU A 199 10.42 13.19 7.29
C GLU A 199 11.26 12.00 7.78
N ALA A 200 10.72 11.26 8.74
CA ALA A 200 11.26 9.96 9.14
C ALA A 200 10.51 8.86 8.38
N ALA A 201 11.15 8.35 7.33
CA ALA A 201 10.65 7.25 6.53
C ALA A 201 10.96 5.92 7.21
N HIS A 202 9.99 5.00 7.22
CA HIS A 202 10.25 3.63 7.65
C HIS A 202 10.82 2.83 6.49
N ILE A 203 11.90 2.09 6.73
CA ILE A 203 12.46 1.15 5.74
C ILE A 203 11.52 -0.04 5.57
N LYS A 204 11.29 -0.80 6.65
CA LYS A 204 10.20 -1.77 6.74
C LYS A 204 8.96 -1.07 7.22
N TRP A 205 7.88 -1.13 6.45
CA TRP A 205 6.64 -0.44 6.79
C TRP A 205 6.03 -0.94 8.10
N LYS A 206 5.46 -0.02 8.88
CA LYS A 206 4.81 -0.33 10.16
C LYS A 206 3.65 -1.33 10.00
N GLN A 207 2.91 -1.22 8.90
CA GLN A 207 1.82 -2.13 8.52
C GLN A 207 2.28 -3.59 8.36
N PHE A 208 3.59 -3.80 8.17
CA PHE A 208 4.22 -5.12 8.03
C PHE A 208 5.24 -5.36 9.16
N HIS A 209 4.92 -4.89 10.37
CA HIS A 209 5.69 -5.11 11.60
C HIS A 209 7.09 -4.47 11.60
N GLY A 210 7.30 -3.39 10.84
CA GLY A 210 8.49 -2.55 10.96
C GLY A 210 8.49 -1.79 12.30
N PRO A 211 9.55 -1.90 13.12
CA PRO A 211 9.61 -1.21 14.41
C PRO A 211 9.83 0.30 14.23
N CYS A 212 9.44 1.08 15.23
CA CYS A 212 9.68 2.52 15.27
C CYS A 212 11.03 2.85 15.95
N ASP A 213 12.12 2.26 15.43
CA ASP A 213 13.48 2.43 15.94
C ASP A 213 14.39 3.04 14.87
N VAL A 214 15.49 3.68 15.28
CA VAL A 214 16.42 4.39 14.37
C VAL A 214 16.95 3.48 13.24
N ASN A 215 17.24 2.20 13.53
CA ASN A 215 17.73 1.25 12.52
C ASN A 215 16.69 0.89 11.44
N ASN A 216 15.40 1.21 11.66
CA ASN A 216 14.34 1.08 10.66
C ASN A 216 13.94 2.45 10.07
N GLY A 217 14.69 3.51 10.37
CA GLY A 217 14.37 4.87 9.97
C GLY A 217 15.40 5.48 9.03
N LEU A 218 14.91 6.22 8.04
CA LEU A 218 15.73 7.13 7.23
C LEU A 218 15.19 8.56 7.40
N THR A 219 16.07 9.53 7.57
CA THR A 219 15.68 10.93 7.40
C THR A 219 15.66 11.24 5.90
N LEU A 220 14.51 11.54 5.33
CA LEU A 220 14.36 11.86 3.90
C LEU A 220 13.64 13.18 3.74
N CYS A 221 13.96 13.94 2.68
CA CYS A 221 13.11 15.08 2.31
C CYS A 221 11.76 14.57 1.75
N ALA A 222 10.74 15.43 1.71
CA ALA A 222 9.38 15.05 1.32
C ALA A 222 9.33 14.34 -0.05
N LEU A 223 10.15 14.76 -1.01
CA LEU A 223 10.25 14.13 -2.33
C LEU A 223 10.86 12.73 -2.26
N HIS A 224 12.03 12.58 -1.62
CA HIS A 224 12.67 11.27 -1.47
C HIS A 224 11.84 10.32 -0.61
N HIS A 225 11.17 10.81 0.43
CA HIS A 225 10.27 9.99 1.24
C HIS A 225 9.11 9.42 0.41
N LYS A 226 8.42 10.27 -0.36
CA LYS A 226 7.33 9.84 -1.22
C LYS A 226 7.81 8.87 -2.30
N ALA A 227 8.97 9.13 -2.90
CA ALA A 227 9.57 8.27 -3.91
C ALA A 227 10.00 6.90 -3.34
N PHE A 228 10.54 6.89 -2.12
CA PHE A 228 10.94 5.68 -1.40
C PHE A 228 9.71 4.80 -1.10
N ASP A 229 8.66 5.36 -0.48
CA ASP A 229 7.41 4.65 -0.21
C ASP A 229 6.72 4.14 -1.49
N LYS A 230 6.90 4.83 -2.63
CA LYS A 230 6.39 4.38 -3.93
C LYS A 230 7.21 3.28 -4.59
N GLY A 231 8.41 2.99 -4.07
CA GLY A 231 9.33 2.05 -4.68
C GLY A 231 10.07 2.60 -5.90
N ALA A 232 10.17 3.92 -6.05
CA ALA A 232 10.98 4.53 -7.12
C ALA A 232 12.48 4.30 -6.91
N PHE A 233 12.91 4.05 -5.67
CA PHE A 233 14.24 3.60 -5.33
C PHE A 233 14.24 2.81 -4.03
N THR A 234 15.33 2.09 -3.77
CA THR A 234 15.63 1.42 -2.50
C THR A 234 17.06 1.70 -2.10
N ILE A 235 17.40 1.36 -0.86
CA ILE A 235 18.78 1.30 -0.38
C ILE A 235 19.22 -0.17 -0.36
N THR A 236 20.39 -0.47 -0.91
CA THR A 236 20.98 -1.81 -0.96
C THR A 236 21.65 -2.17 0.37
N GLN A 237 22.08 -3.42 0.53
CA GLN A 237 22.80 -3.89 1.72
C GLN A 237 24.14 -3.16 1.93
N ASP A 238 24.73 -2.61 0.87
CA ASP A 238 25.96 -1.81 0.91
C ASP A 238 25.67 -0.32 1.17
N TYR A 239 24.44 0.03 1.54
CA TYR A 239 23.97 1.40 1.75
C TYR A 239 24.07 2.30 0.51
N THR A 240 23.99 1.71 -0.68
CA THR A 240 23.91 2.45 -1.95
C THR A 240 22.47 2.58 -2.43
N ILE A 241 22.19 3.61 -3.22
CA ILE A 241 20.87 3.82 -3.82
C ILE A 241 20.75 2.96 -5.07
N LYS A 242 19.63 2.26 -5.20
CA LYS A 242 19.22 1.56 -6.42
C LYS A 242 17.85 2.08 -6.86
N LEU A 243 17.76 2.63 -8.06
CA LEU A 243 16.52 3.14 -8.64
C LEU A 243 15.69 2.00 -9.28
N SER A 244 14.38 2.25 -9.41
CA SER A 244 13.47 1.40 -10.17
C SER A 244 13.77 1.50 -11.66
N GLU A 245 13.72 0.37 -12.37
CA GLU A 245 13.88 0.32 -13.83
C GLU A 245 12.75 1.06 -14.57
N SER A 246 11.61 1.24 -13.91
CA SER A 246 10.45 1.96 -14.45
C SER A 246 10.56 3.49 -14.32
N LEU A 247 11.57 4.00 -13.60
CA LEU A 247 11.73 5.42 -13.34
C LEU A 247 12.18 6.17 -14.60
N ASN A 248 11.46 7.24 -14.92
CA ASN A 248 11.75 8.11 -16.07
C ASN A 248 11.54 9.57 -15.68
N GLY A 249 12.17 10.48 -16.41
CA GLY A 249 12.01 11.92 -16.20
C GLY A 249 13.09 12.75 -16.90
N GLY A 250 12.90 14.07 -16.90
CA GLY A 250 13.83 15.03 -17.48
C GLY A 250 14.91 15.50 -16.51
N GLU A 251 15.42 16.71 -16.73
CA GLU A 251 16.55 17.28 -15.98
C GLU A 251 16.36 17.30 -14.46
N GLN A 252 15.16 17.60 -13.97
CA GLN A 252 14.91 17.61 -12.52
C GLN A 252 14.93 16.20 -11.92
N ALA A 253 14.44 15.19 -12.66
CA ALA A 253 14.56 13.80 -12.23
C ALA A 253 16.02 13.34 -12.24
N GLN A 254 16.81 13.82 -13.21
CA GLN A 254 18.26 13.59 -13.23
C GLN A 254 18.91 14.08 -11.94
N ARG A 255 18.71 15.35 -11.61
CA ARG A 255 19.31 15.98 -10.42
C ARG A 255 18.82 15.40 -9.10
N LEU A 256 17.54 15.04 -9.01
CA LEU A 256 16.92 14.59 -7.77
C LEU A 256 17.06 13.08 -7.54
N PHE A 257 17.23 12.28 -8.60
CA PHE A 257 17.22 10.82 -8.50
C PHE A 257 18.35 10.16 -9.31
N PHE A 258 18.44 10.36 -10.63
CA PHE A 258 19.39 9.59 -11.46
C PHE A 258 20.86 9.85 -11.10
N ASP A 259 21.21 11.07 -10.70
CA ASP A 259 22.57 11.39 -10.24
C ASP A 259 22.97 10.64 -8.95
N PHE A 260 21.99 10.11 -8.21
CA PHE A 260 22.21 9.36 -6.98
C PHE A 260 22.29 7.84 -7.17
N GLU A 261 22.00 7.30 -8.36
CA GLU A 261 22.13 5.86 -8.64
C GLU A 261 23.53 5.37 -8.24
N SER A 262 23.58 4.24 -7.54
CA SER A 262 24.80 3.61 -7.01
C SER A 262 25.63 4.45 -6.01
N ARG A 263 25.19 5.66 -5.62
CA ARG A 263 25.85 6.44 -4.57
C ARG A 263 25.48 5.95 -3.18
N HIS A 264 26.41 6.05 -2.24
CA HIS A 264 26.12 5.80 -0.82
C HIS A 264 25.21 6.88 -0.24
N ILE A 265 24.26 6.47 0.60
CA ILE A 265 23.51 7.41 1.43
C ILE A 265 24.40 7.98 2.53
N LYS A 266 24.02 9.16 3.05
CA LYS A 266 24.56 9.65 4.32
C LYS A 266 24.08 8.72 5.43
N LEU A 267 25.02 8.15 6.18
CA LEU A 267 24.74 7.26 7.30
C LEU A 267 24.75 8.01 8.65
N PRO A 268 24.04 7.49 9.67
CA PRO A 268 24.19 7.96 11.04
C PRO A 268 25.63 7.85 11.53
N LYS A 269 26.02 8.77 12.42
CA LYS A 269 27.40 8.81 12.98
C LYS A 269 27.75 7.62 13.89
N LYS A 270 26.74 6.91 14.40
CA LYS A 270 26.93 5.80 15.33
C LYS A 270 26.54 4.50 14.65
N ASP A 271 27.40 3.49 14.75
CA ASP A 271 27.17 2.18 14.14
C ASP A 271 25.88 1.51 14.65
N ILE A 272 25.55 1.72 15.94
CA ILE A 272 24.31 1.22 16.55
C ILE A 272 23.04 1.80 15.91
N TRP A 273 23.15 2.84 15.09
CA TRP A 273 22.03 3.51 14.41
C TRP A 273 21.98 3.20 12.91
N LEU A 274 22.92 2.41 12.39
CA LEU A 274 22.92 2.06 10.97
C LEU A 274 21.62 1.35 10.55
N PRO A 275 21.11 1.60 9.33
CA PRO A 275 19.95 0.89 8.82
C PRO A 275 20.14 -0.63 8.91
N ASN A 276 19.16 -1.34 9.46
CA ASN A 276 19.23 -2.80 9.54
C ASN A 276 19.10 -3.41 8.14
N ILE A 277 20.06 -4.26 7.79
CA ILE A 277 20.16 -4.92 6.48
C ILE A 277 18.90 -5.74 6.13
N GLU A 278 18.26 -6.40 7.10
CA GLU A 278 17.04 -7.17 6.85
C GLU A 278 15.87 -6.28 6.39
N TYR A 279 15.79 -5.06 6.90
CA TYR A 279 14.76 -4.09 6.49
C TYR A 279 15.06 -3.55 5.09
N LEU A 280 16.32 -3.32 4.75
CA LEU A 280 16.76 -2.93 3.41
C LEU A 280 16.39 -4.00 2.37
N ILE A 281 16.68 -5.27 2.68
CA ILE A 281 16.29 -6.42 1.85
C ILE A 281 14.78 -6.48 1.68
N TRP A 282 14.03 -6.32 2.78
CA TRP A 282 12.57 -6.31 2.73
C TRP A 282 12.05 -5.21 1.81
N HIS A 283 12.55 -3.98 1.94
CA HIS A 283 12.13 -2.85 1.11
C HIS A 283 12.44 -3.09 -0.38
N GLN A 284 13.64 -3.60 -0.69
CA GLN A 284 14.03 -3.94 -2.05
C GLN A 284 13.13 -5.02 -2.66
N LYS A 285 12.62 -5.96 -1.87
CA LYS A 285 11.78 -7.05 -2.35
C LYS A 285 10.30 -6.67 -2.46
N GLU A 286 9.80 -5.90 -1.50
CA GLU A 286 8.36 -5.70 -1.30
C GLU A 286 7.87 -4.32 -1.74
N VAL A 287 8.78 -3.35 -1.90
CA VAL A 287 8.43 -1.96 -2.23
C VAL A 287 9.02 -1.52 -3.57
N LEU A 288 10.30 -1.79 -3.84
CA LEU A 288 10.95 -1.42 -5.12
C LEU A 288 10.15 -1.94 -6.32
N LYS A 289 10.01 -1.08 -7.33
CA LYS A 289 9.27 -1.34 -8.57
C LYS A 289 10.16 -1.82 -9.70
#